data_AF-A0A939WZL1-F1
#
_entry.id   AF-A0A939WZL1-F1
#
_cell.length_a   1.000
_cell.length_b   1.000
_cell.length_c   1.000
_cell.angle_alpha   90.00
_cell.angle_beta   90.00
_cell.angle_gamma   90.00
#
_symmetry.space_group_name_H-M   'P 1'
#
loop_
_entity.id
_entity.type
_entity.pdbx_description
1 polymer ?
#
loop_
_entity_poly.entity_id
_entity_poly.type
_entity_poly.pdbx_seq_one_letter_code
_entity_poly.pdbx_strand_id
1 'polypeptide(L)'
;RLAVNKLVPGEKKRGIIYISAGSVEPNAFNSYGLTDLSSYLNNNGVSFFSINLSRNQLAPELTFLANQTSGKDYYIFRPDGISMIIDDMLDVPVGYYQIQYKSSLPTNFGRDFIPVEVEAYLLNRSGRTETGYFAPLQ
;
A
#
# COMPACT_ATOMS: atom_id res chain seq x y z
N ARG A 1 4.86 -1.28 10.56
CA ARG A 1 4.87 -2.70 10.11
C ARG A 1 3.57 -3.45 10.40
N LEU A 2 3.06 -3.52 11.64
CA LEU A 2 1.79 -4.21 11.95
C LEU A 2 0.60 -3.71 11.11
N ALA A 3 0.51 -2.40 10.89
CA ALA A 3 -0.50 -1.82 10.02
C ALA A 3 -0.40 -2.33 8.57
N VAL A 4 0.81 -2.41 8.03
CA VAL A 4 1.07 -2.92 6.66
C VAL A 4 0.65 -4.38 6.54
N ASN A 5 0.99 -5.24 7.49
CA ASN A 5 0.59 -6.65 7.46
C ASN A 5 -0.93 -6.84 7.36
N LYS A 6 -1.72 -5.91 7.92
CA LYS A 6 -3.19 -5.90 7.79
C LYS A 6 -3.69 -5.30 6.49
N LEU A 7 -2.90 -4.44 5.85
CA LEU A 7 -3.23 -3.79 4.57
C LEU A 7 -2.83 -4.62 3.35
N VAL A 8 -1.85 -5.51 3.48
CA VAL A 8 -1.41 -6.42 2.40
C VAL A 8 -2.56 -7.31 1.88
N PRO A 9 -3.46 -7.85 2.72
CA PRO A 9 -4.65 -8.56 2.25
C PRO A 9 -5.74 -7.64 1.66
N GLY A 10 -5.68 -6.33 1.88
CA GLY A 10 -6.66 -5.33 1.43
C GLY A 10 -6.42 -4.81 0.01
N GLU A 11 -7.52 -4.44 -0.67
CA GLU A 11 -7.54 -4.09 -2.10
C GLU A 11 -7.13 -2.65 -2.47
N LYS A 12 -6.70 -2.53 -3.74
CA LYS A 12 -6.44 -1.38 -4.63
C LYS A 12 -5.48 -0.29 -4.16
N LYS A 13 -5.73 0.38 -3.02
CA LYS A 13 -4.92 1.51 -2.53
C LYS A 13 -4.64 1.38 -1.05
N ARG A 14 -3.35 1.30 -0.72
CA ARG A 14 -2.90 1.12 0.66
C ARG A 14 -2.27 2.40 1.14
N GLY A 15 -2.87 2.99 2.16
CA GLY A 15 -2.34 4.17 2.83
C GLY A 15 -2.34 3.94 4.34
N ILE A 16 -1.34 4.48 5.00
CA ILE A 16 -1.31 4.60 6.46
C ILE A 16 -1.46 6.08 6.78
N ILE A 17 -2.46 6.40 7.59
CA ILE A 17 -2.58 7.72 8.22
C ILE A 17 -2.06 7.57 9.65
N TYR A 18 -0.96 8.25 9.94
CA TYR A 18 -0.31 8.26 11.23
C TYR A 18 -0.56 9.58 11.94
N ILE A 19 -1.29 9.54 13.05
CA ILE A 19 -1.61 10.73 13.85
C ILE A 19 -0.58 10.83 14.99
N SER A 20 0.11 11.95 15.08
CA SER A 20 1.15 12.19 16.09
C SER A 20 1.11 13.60 16.67
N ALA A 21 1.60 13.75 17.90
CA ALA A 21 1.85 15.06 18.51
C ALA A 21 3.18 15.69 18.08
N GLY A 22 3.94 15.04 17.18
CA GLY A 22 5.14 15.59 16.54
C GLY A 22 6.44 14.99 17.03
N SER A 23 6.47 14.30 18.18
CA SER A 23 7.65 13.62 18.71
C SER A 23 7.62 12.12 18.42
N VAL A 24 8.79 11.55 18.17
CA VAL A 24 9.00 10.10 18.14
C VAL A 24 9.93 9.73 19.29
N GLU A 25 9.73 8.57 19.91
CA GLU A 25 10.63 8.12 20.97
C GLU A 25 12.05 7.90 20.42
N PRO A 26 13.11 8.22 21.20
CA PRO A 26 14.50 8.13 20.73
C PRO A 26 14.91 6.75 20.20
N ASN A 27 14.24 5.69 20.66
CA ASN A 27 14.54 4.30 20.32
C ASN A 27 13.49 3.66 19.39
N ALA A 28 12.55 4.44 18.85
CA ALA A 28 11.44 3.92 18.05
C ALA A 28 11.89 3.15 16.80
N PHE A 29 13.09 3.42 16.30
CA PHE A 29 13.68 2.80 15.11
C PHE A 29 14.88 1.89 15.40
N ASN A 30 15.14 1.52 16.67
CA ASN A 30 16.26 0.63 17.00
C ASN A 30 16.02 -0.82 16.55
N SER A 31 14.79 -1.31 16.67
CA SER A 31 14.44 -2.67 16.24
C SER A 31 14.27 -2.79 14.73
N TYR A 32 13.85 -1.70 14.07
CA TYR A 32 13.65 -1.62 12.64
C TYR A 32 14.13 -0.27 12.16
N GLY A 33 15.17 -0.27 11.33
CA GLY A 33 15.75 0.94 10.78
C GLY A 33 14.72 1.73 9.98
N LEU A 34 14.88 3.05 9.98
CA LEU A 34 14.01 3.97 9.25
C LEU A 34 13.98 3.68 7.75
N THR A 35 15.14 3.33 7.18
CA THR A 35 15.32 2.94 5.78
C THR A 35 14.68 1.60 5.44
N ASP A 36 14.72 0.66 6.38
CA ASP A 36 14.10 -0.66 6.18
C ASP A 36 12.58 -0.52 6.19
N LEU A 37 12.06 0.33 7.07
CA LEU A 37 10.64 0.62 7.12
C LEU A 37 10.15 1.33 5.85
N SER A 38 10.88 2.34 5.35
CA SER A 38 10.51 3.00 4.10
C SER A 38 10.54 2.03 2.91
N SER A 39 11.58 1.20 2.82
CA SER A 39 11.71 0.17 1.78
C SER A 39 10.56 -0.84 1.86
N TYR A 40 10.22 -1.27 3.07
CA TYR A 40 9.11 -2.19 3.31
C TYR A 40 7.75 -1.59 2.92
N LEU A 41 7.52 -0.30 3.19
CA LEU A 41 6.31 0.41 2.76
C LEU A 41 6.21 0.49 1.24
N ASN A 42 7.29 0.91 0.57
CA ASN A 42 7.36 1.02 -0.89
C ASN A 42 7.14 -0.34 -1.59
N ASN A 43 7.80 -1.39 -1.11
CA ASN A 43 7.68 -2.74 -1.67
C ASN A 43 6.27 -3.32 -1.58
N ASN A 44 5.43 -2.81 -0.66
CA ASN A 44 4.05 -3.25 -0.49
C ASN A 44 3.04 -2.25 -1.08
N GLY A 45 3.51 -1.19 -1.76
CA GLY A 45 2.65 -0.14 -2.32
C GLY A 45 1.90 0.66 -1.27
N VAL A 46 2.48 0.84 -0.08
CA VAL A 46 1.82 1.55 1.02
C VAL A 46 2.36 2.97 1.13
N SER A 47 1.48 3.95 0.94
CA SER A 47 1.82 5.36 1.15
C SER A 47 1.67 5.76 2.60
N PHE A 48 2.60 6.55 3.12
CA PHE A 48 2.57 7.02 4.51
C PHE A 48 2.20 8.50 4.60
N PHE A 49 1.07 8.78 5.25
CA PHE A 49 0.61 10.13 5.55
C PHE A 49 0.74 10.40 7.03
N SER A 50 1.31 11.56 7.39
CA SER A 50 1.46 11.97 8.78
C SER A 50 0.53 13.14 9.08
N ILE A 51 -0.18 13.10 10.21
CA ILE A 51 -0.99 14.20 10.73
C ILE A 51 -0.38 14.65 12.05
N ASN A 52 0.11 15.88 12.07
CA ASN A 52 0.65 16.52 13.25
C ASN A 52 -0.45 17.27 14.01
N LEU A 53 -0.59 16.95 15.30
CA LEU A 53 -1.50 17.61 16.22
C LEU A 53 -0.90 18.87 16.87
N SER A 54 0.42 19.01 16.87
CA SER A 54 1.10 20.15 17.47
C SER A 54 1.62 21.12 16.41
N ARG A 55 1.81 22.39 16.78
CA ARG A 55 2.53 23.37 15.93
C ARG A 55 4.03 23.13 15.88
N ASN A 56 4.53 22.19 16.70
CA ASN A 56 5.95 21.90 16.73
C ASN A 56 6.34 21.19 15.44
N GLN A 57 7.61 21.36 15.08
CA GLN A 57 8.17 20.67 13.93
C GLN A 57 7.97 19.15 14.09
N LEU A 58 7.45 18.53 13.04
CA LEU A 58 7.31 17.07 12.98
C LEU A 58 8.71 16.44 13.08
N ALA A 59 8.82 15.34 13.83
CA ALA A 59 10.04 14.57 13.91
C ALA A 59 10.60 14.27 12.50
N PRO A 60 11.90 14.52 12.23
CA PRO A 60 12.51 14.33 10.91
C PRO A 60 12.28 12.94 10.32
N GLU A 61 12.18 11.92 11.17
CA GLU A 61 11.92 10.54 10.81
C GLU A 61 10.55 10.34 10.17
N LEU A 62 9.52 11.02 10.68
CA LEU A 62 8.16 10.95 10.13
C LEU A 62 8.07 11.68 8.79
N THR A 63 8.74 12.83 8.68
CA THR A 63 8.87 13.56 7.40
C THR A 63 9.63 12.71 6.38
N PHE A 64 10.70 12.04 6.79
CA PHE A 64 11.45 11.13 5.94
C PHE A 64 10.57 10.00 5.39
N LEU A 65 9.77 9.35 6.25
CA LEU A 65 8.86 8.27 5.81
C LEU A 65 7.81 8.75 4.82
N ALA A 66 7.19 9.91 5.06
CA ALA A 66 6.19 10.47 4.16
C ALA A 66 6.81 10.74 2.77
N ASN A 67 7.96 11.42 2.74
CA ASN A 67 8.67 11.75 1.50
C ASN A 67 9.14 10.52 0.72
N GLN A 68 9.60 9.47 1.40
CA GLN A 68 10.09 8.25 0.75
C GLN A 68 8.98 7.35 0.22
N THR A 69 7.72 7.53 0.64
CA THR A 69 6.60 6.62 0.31
C THR A 69 5.47 7.28 -0.49
N SER A 70 5.80 8.37 -1.21
CA SER A 70 4.84 9.16 -2.01
C SER A 70 3.64 9.68 -1.21
N GLY A 71 3.79 9.80 0.11
CA GLY A 71 2.79 10.38 0.99
C GLY A 71 3.10 11.84 1.31
N LYS A 72 2.39 12.39 2.29
CA LYS A 72 2.48 13.80 2.70
C LYS A 72 2.32 13.94 4.21
N ASP A 73 2.88 14.99 4.78
CA ASP A 73 2.61 15.44 6.13
C ASP A 73 1.62 16.61 6.17
N TYR A 74 0.75 16.59 7.18
CA TYR A 74 -0.30 17.59 7.37
C TYR A 74 -0.28 18.09 8.80
N TYR A 75 -0.73 19.33 8.97
CA TYR A 75 -1.02 19.90 10.27
C TYR A 75 -2.53 19.99 10.48
N ILE A 76 -3.03 19.54 11.63
CA ILE A 76 -4.48 19.38 11.87
C ILE A 76 -5.25 20.72 11.84
N PHE A 77 -4.62 21.83 12.25
CA PHE A 77 -5.27 23.14 12.33
C PHE A 77 -4.98 24.03 11.12
N ARG A 78 -4.75 23.45 9.93
CA ARG A 78 -4.67 24.23 8.68
C ARG A 78 -6.07 24.75 8.27
N PRO A 79 -6.17 25.93 7.62
CA PRO A 79 -7.45 26.52 7.23
C PRO A 79 -8.34 25.58 6.41
N ASP A 80 -7.73 24.76 5.56
CA ASP A 80 -8.42 23.82 4.67
C ASP A 80 -8.90 22.51 5.33
N GLY A 81 -8.59 22.32 6.63
CA GLY A 81 -8.95 21.10 7.37
C GLY A 81 -8.24 19.84 6.90
N ILE A 82 -8.74 18.65 7.25
CA ILE A 82 -8.06 17.36 6.96
C ILE A 82 -8.73 16.55 5.84
N SER A 83 -9.81 17.04 5.24
CA SER A 83 -10.58 16.29 4.23
C SER A 83 -9.77 15.95 2.98
N MET A 84 -8.88 16.85 2.54
CA MET A 84 -8.03 16.66 1.35
C MET A 84 -7.04 15.50 1.47
N ILE A 85 -6.80 14.96 2.67
CA ILE A 85 -5.88 13.83 2.87
C ILE A 85 -6.38 12.60 2.10
N ILE A 86 -7.69 12.41 2.05
CA ILE A 86 -8.29 11.30 1.31
C ILE A 86 -8.10 11.50 -0.19
N ASP A 87 -8.33 12.71 -0.70
CA ASP A 87 -8.14 13.02 -2.12
C ASP A 87 -6.67 12.85 -2.52
N ASP A 88 -5.74 13.38 -1.71
CA ASP A 88 -4.31 13.22 -1.91
C ASP A 88 -3.89 11.74 -1.91
N MET A 89 -4.47 10.92 -1.02
CA MET A 89 -4.25 9.48 -1.01
C MET A 89 -4.84 8.79 -2.26
N LEU A 90 -6.01 9.22 -2.72
CA LEU A 90 -6.67 8.75 -3.93
C LEU A 90 -6.01 9.25 -5.22
N ASP A 91 -5.11 10.23 -5.15
CA ASP A 91 -4.31 10.69 -6.29
C ASP A 91 -2.92 10.06 -6.37
N VAL A 92 -2.42 9.44 -5.28
CA VAL A 92 -1.10 8.79 -5.32
C VAL A 92 -1.04 7.71 -6.43
N PRO A 93 -0.08 7.75 -7.36
CA PRO A 93 0.04 6.74 -8.40
C PRO A 93 0.34 5.36 -7.79
N VAL A 94 -0.38 4.33 -8.24
CA VAL A 94 -0.19 2.96 -7.78
C VAL A 94 0.41 2.14 -8.92
N GLY A 95 1.57 1.54 -8.68
CA GLY A 95 2.26 0.67 -9.65
C GLY A 95 1.70 -0.76 -9.74
N TYR A 96 0.52 -1.02 -9.17
CA TYR A 96 -0.11 -2.33 -9.15
C TYR A 96 -1.34 -2.33 -10.07
N TYR A 97 -1.42 -3.36 -10.90
CA TYR A 97 -2.57 -3.63 -11.74
C TYR A 97 -3.27 -4.88 -11.22
N GLN A 98 -4.58 -4.78 -10.98
CA GLN A 98 -5.42 -5.93 -10.63
C GLN A 98 -6.16 -6.38 -11.89
N ILE A 99 -5.96 -7.64 -12.25
CA ILE A 99 -6.64 -8.27 -13.38
C ILE A 99 -7.71 -9.21 -12.83
N GLN A 100 -8.95 -9.03 -13.27
CA GLN A 100 -10.04 -9.94 -12.96
C GLN A 100 -10.51 -10.60 -14.26
N TYR A 101 -10.55 -11.92 -14.26
CA TYR A 101 -11.03 -12.70 -15.38
C TYR A 101 -12.11 -13.67 -14.92
N LYS A 102 -13.23 -13.71 -15.65
CA LYS A 102 -14.29 -14.69 -15.45
C LYS A 102 -14.18 -15.74 -16.55
N SER A 103 -13.80 -16.96 -16.18
CA SER A 103 -13.67 -18.06 -17.13
C SER A 103 -15.03 -18.44 -17.72
N SER A 104 -15.06 -18.66 -19.04
CA SER A 104 -16.19 -19.27 -19.74
C SER A 104 -16.08 -20.80 -19.84
N LEU A 105 -14.98 -21.39 -19.36
CA LEU A 105 -14.77 -22.83 -19.39
C LEU A 105 -15.74 -23.53 -18.43
N PRO A 106 -16.29 -24.70 -18.80
CA PRO A 106 -17.07 -25.51 -17.89
C PRO A 106 -16.21 -25.93 -16.70
N THR A 107 -16.71 -25.68 -15.49
CA THR A 107 -15.97 -25.99 -14.24
C THR A 107 -15.98 -27.46 -13.88
N ASN A 108 -16.81 -28.26 -14.56
CA ASN A 108 -17.05 -29.69 -14.28
C ASN A 108 -17.23 -29.98 -12.77
N PHE A 109 -17.96 -29.11 -12.06
CA PHE A 109 -18.19 -29.21 -10.62
C PHE A 109 -16.91 -29.32 -9.78
N GLY A 110 -15.83 -28.65 -10.19
CA GLY A 110 -14.58 -28.66 -9.44
C GLY A 110 -13.74 -29.92 -9.63
N ARG A 111 -14.10 -30.80 -10.57
CA ARG A 111 -13.32 -32.01 -10.89
C ARG A 111 -12.15 -31.72 -11.81
N ASP A 112 -12.27 -30.69 -12.64
CA ASP A 112 -11.23 -30.31 -13.58
C ASP A 112 -10.42 -29.14 -13.02
N PHE A 113 -9.10 -29.24 -13.16
CA PHE A 113 -8.19 -28.13 -12.87
C PHE A 113 -8.29 -27.09 -13.98
N ILE A 114 -8.56 -25.84 -13.62
CA ILE A 114 -8.64 -24.74 -14.57
C ILE A 114 -7.32 -23.96 -14.52
N PRO A 115 -6.45 -24.09 -15.53
CA PRO A 115 -5.24 -23.29 -15.60
C PRO A 115 -5.57 -21.83 -15.86
N VAL A 116 -4.81 -20.94 -15.25
CA VAL A 116 -4.88 -19.49 -15.41
C VAL A 116 -3.48 -19.00 -15.74
N GLU A 117 -3.32 -18.46 -16.93
CA GLU A 117 -2.06 -17.87 -17.37
C GLU A 117 -2.22 -16.36 -17.53
N VAL A 118 -1.21 -15.63 -17.08
CA VAL A 118 -1.15 -14.18 -17.25
C VAL A 118 0.18 -13.84 -17.90
N GLU A 119 0.10 -13.09 -19.00
CA GLU A 119 1.24 -12.51 -19.68
C GLU A 119 1.08 -10.99 -19.71
N ALA A 120 2.10 -10.27 -19.23
CA ALA A 120 2.13 -8.83 -19.20
C ALA A 120 3.31 -8.31 -20.02
N TYR A 121 3.03 -7.29 -20.84
CA TYR A 121 4.03 -6.57 -21.63
C TYR A 121 4.15 -5.14 -21.10
N LEU A 122 5.36 -4.74 -20.69
CA LEU A 122 5.66 -3.38 -20.25
C LEU A 122 6.90 -2.88 -20.99
N LEU A 123 6.70 -1.92 -21.91
CA LEU A 123 7.72 -1.42 -22.82
C LEU A 123 8.37 -2.59 -23.58
N ASN A 124 9.67 -2.83 -23.38
CA ASN A 124 10.44 -3.88 -24.05
C ASN A 124 10.64 -5.13 -23.18
N ARG A 125 9.84 -5.31 -22.12
CA ARG A 125 9.91 -6.47 -21.23
C ARG A 125 8.57 -7.20 -21.22
N SER A 126 8.63 -8.52 -21.31
CA SER A 126 7.48 -9.40 -21.05
C SER A 126 7.72 -10.23 -19.79
N GLY A 127 6.65 -10.53 -19.08
CA GLY A 127 6.64 -11.47 -17.97
C GLY A 127 5.43 -12.37 -18.10
N ARG A 128 5.64 -13.68 -17.97
CA ARG A 128 4.57 -14.68 -17.95
C ARG A 128 4.57 -15.39 -16.61
N THR A 129 3.38 -15.62 -16.08
CA THR A 129 3.17 -16.46 -14.91
C THR A 129 1.95 -17.35 -15.15
N GLU A 130 1.94 -18.50 -14.49
CA GLU A 130 0.85 -19.46 -14.56
C GLU A 130 0.46 -19.91 -13.16
N THR A 131 -0.83 -20.14 -12.99
CA THR A 131 -1.44 -20.71 -11.80
C THR A 131 -2.68 -21.49 -12.23
N GLY A 132 -3.51 -21.90 -11.29
CA GLY A 132 -4.82 -22.44 -11.60
C GLY A 132 -5.58 -22.78 -10.34
N TYR A 133 -6.83 -23.18 -10.52
CA TYR A 133 -7.71 -23.49 -9.41
C TYR A 133 -8.69 -24.60 -9.79
N PHE A 134 -9.17 -25.31 -8.77
CA PHE A 134 -10.38 -26.12 -8.89
C PHE A 134 -11.57 -25.23 -8.52
N ALA A 135 -12.63 -25.29 -9.31
CA ALA A 135 -13.88 -24.65 -8.94
C ALA A 135 -14.45 -25.29 -7.64
N PRO A 136 -15.28 -24.57 -6.87
CA PRO A 136 -15.91 -25.14 -5.69
C PRO A 136 -16.74 -26.39 -6.03
N LEU A 137 -16.59 -27.44 -5.22
CA LEU A 137 -17.47 -28.62 -5.27
C LEU A 137 -18.89 -28.17 -4.85
N GLN A 138 -19.89 -28.46 -5.67
CA GLN A 138 -21.31 -28.32 -5.30
C GLN A 138 -21.84 -29.59 -4.66
#